data_AF-A0A8S9L072-F1
#
_entry.id   AF-A0A8S9L072-F1
#
_cell.length_a   1.000
_cell.length_b   1.000
_cell.length_c   1.000
_cell.angle_alpha   90.00
_cell.angle_beta   90.00
_cell.angle_gamma   90.00
#
_symmetry.space_group_name_H-M   'P 1'
#
loop_
_entity.id
_entity.type
_entity.pdbx_description
1 polymer ?
#
loop_
_entity_poly.entity_id
_entity_poly.type
_entity_poly.pdbx_seq_one_letter_code
_entity_poly.pdbx_strand_id
1 'polypeptide(L)'
;MKSEPVTNLLNFAGDVYYIYKGKYFKAFITIYLPESYPNDPPQAWVVCEDGTTAIDPVQMHVAPNGSVSIPYLWDWDGKSSTLLQFILHMCVEFTSQPPTFAIDVGINLSHNQRELLKIILDYRIRHLYDEIIKITPARTYAFFDEVAKRYPPVLVDLAGHIRTSQRGVKKFIDIVAELLGQPSKTISTVDVADHRFLP
;
A
#
# COMPACT_ATOMS: atom_id res chain seq x y z
N MET A 1 -10.34 12.17 -28.21
CA MET A 1 -9.22 11.54 -27.48
C MET A 1 -8.37 12.65 -26.89
N LYS A 2 -8.50 12.93 -25.59
CA LYS A 2 -7.49 13.73 -24.88
C LYS A 2 -6.34 12.77 -24.59
N SER A 3 -5.17 13.03 -25.17
CA SER A 3 -3.94 12.38 -24.74
C SER A 3 -3.70 12.78 -23.29
N GLU A 4 -3.73 11.82 -22.37
CA GLU A 4 -3.21 12.03 -21.04
C GLU A 4 -1.73 12.43 -21.18
N PRO A 5 -1.24 13.46 -20.45
CA PRO A 5 0.18 13.74 -20.43
C PRO A 5 0.82 12.58 -19.66
N VAL A 6 1.39 11.63 -20.39
CA VAL A 6 2.37 10.70 -19.81
C VAL A 6 3.60 11.55 -19.55
N THR A 7 3.69 12.15 -18.36
CA THR A 7 4.86 12.90 -17.96
C THR A 7 5.98 11.88 -17.73
N ASN A 8 6.89 11.74 -18.69
CA ASN A 8 8.07 10.89 -18.60
C ASN A 8 9.07 11.49 -17.62
N LEU A 9 8.78 11.41 -16.33
CA LEU A 9 9.68 11.87 -15.27
C LEU A 9 10.82 10.85 -15.05
N LEU A 10 12.01 11.35 -14.71
CA LEU A 10 13.08 10.49 -14.23
C LEU A 10 12.69 9.93 -12.86
N ASN A 11 12.79 8.61 -12.69
CA ASN A 11 12.54 7.95 -11.42
C ASN A 11 13.71 7.04 -11.00
N PHE A 12 13.87 6.90 -9.68
CA PHE A 12 14.72 5.91 -9.04
C PHE A 12 13.83 4.91 -8.31
N ALA A 13 14.19 3.63 -8.36
CA ALA A 13 13.51 2.58 -7.62
C ALA A 13 14.55 1.72 -6.92
N GLY A 14 14.35 1.46 -5.62
CA GLY A 14 15.31 0.66 -4.85
C GLY A 14 14.96 0.55 -3.39
N ASP A 15 15.77 -0.24 -2.68
CA ASP A 15 15.60 -0.50 -1.26
C ASP A 15 16.22 0.60 -0.41
N VAL A 16 15.43 1.15 0.52
CA VAL A 16 15.94 1.93 1.67
C VAL A 16 16.05 1.01 2.87
N TYR A 17 17.27 0.86 3.39
CA TYR A 17 17.57 0.01 4.53
C TYR A 17 17.46 0.78 5.85
N TYR A 18 16.89 0.14 6.87
CA TYR A 18 16.70 0.73 8.20
C TYR A 18 16.85 -0.32 9.30
N ILE A 19 17.07 0.12 10.54
CA ILE A 19 17.19 -0.76 11.70
C ILE A 19 15.98 -0.54 12.60
N TYR A 20 15.18 -1.57 12.82
CA TYR A 20 14.06 -1.50 13.76
C TYR A 20 14.18 -2.58 14.81
N LYS A 21 14.13 -2.19 16.09
CA LYS A 21 14.27 -3.10 17.24
C LYS A 21 15.48 -4.05 17.13
N GLY A 22 16.63 -3.51 16.68
CA GLY A 22 17.89 -4.24 16.57
C GLY A 22 18.00 -5.21 15.38
N LYS A 23 17.04 -5.20 14.44
CA LYS A 23 17.07 -6.01 13.22
C LYS A 23 17.11 -5.12 11.98
N TYR A 24 17.76 -5.60 10.93
CA TYR A 24 17.83 -4.94 9.63
C TYR A 24 16.58 -5.24 8.81
N PHE A 25 15.99 -4.19 8.25
CA PHE A 25 14.85 -4.26 7.36
C PHE A 25 15.11 -3.40 6.12
N LYS A 26 14.21 -3.54 5.14
CA LYS A 26 14.22 -2.74 3.92
C LYS A 26 12.79 -2.41 3.50
N ALA A 27 12.62 -1.26 2.88
CA ALA A 27 11.39 -0.87 2.20
C ALA A 27 11.74 -0.49 0.76
N PHE A 28 10.94 -0.99 -0.18
CA PHE A 28 11.11 -0.62 -1.59
C PHE A 28 10.47 0.74 -1.83
N ILE A 29 11.26 1.69 -2.33
CA ILE A 29 10.87 3.08 -2.55
C ILE A 29 10.99 3.41 -4.03
N THR A 30 10.01 4.13 -4.57
CA THR A 30 10.13 4.85 -5.83
C THR A 30 10.24 6.34 -5.57
N ILE A 31 11.16 7.02 -6.25
CA ILE A 31 11.39 8.47 -6.14
C ILE A 31 11.30 9.06 -7.54
N TYR A 32 10.39 10.00 -7.75
CA TYR A 32 10.20 10.73 -9.00
C TYR A 32 10.75 12.14 -8.87
N LEU A 33 11.50 12.58 -9.87
CA LEU A 33 11.98 13.95 -9.96
C LEU A 33 11.03 14.78 -10.82
N PRO A 34 10.46 15.88 -10.32
CA PRO A 34 9.73 16.80 -11.17
C PRO A 34 10.67 17.48 -12.19
N GLU A 35 10.13 17.99 -13.28
CA GLU A 35 10.91 18.74 -14.30
C GLU A 35 11.65 19.96 -13.70
N SER A 36 11.11 20.53 -12.63
CA SER A 36 11.64 21.66 -11.89
C SER A 36 12.72 21.29 -10.86
N TYR A 37 13.06 20.01 -10.70
CA TYR A 37 14.11 19.57 -9.79
C TYR A 37 15.47 20.22 -10.17
N PRO A 38 16.26 20.75 -9.21
CA PRO A 38 16.07 20.62 -7.77
C PRO A 38 15.24 21.74 -7.12
N ASN A 39 14.67 22.70 -7.84
CA ASN A 39 13.93 23.79 -7.20
C ASN A 39 12.69 23.28 -6.44
N ASP A 40 11.98 22.31 -7.02
CA ASP A 40 10.90 21.60 -6.32
C ASP A 40 11.40 20.25 -5.77
N PRO A 41 10.84 19.79 -4.63
CA PRO A 41 11.24 18.52 -4.01
C PRO A 41 10.89 17.31 -4.88
N PRO A 42 11.62 16.19 -4.72
CA PRO A 42 11.21 14.92 -5.29
C PRO A 42 9.90 14.43 -4.66
N GLN A 43 9.19 13.54 -5.35
CA GLN A 43 8.03 12.83 -4.82
C GLN A 43 8.40 11.37 -4.61
N ALA A 44 8.01 10.76 -3.49
CA ALA A 44 8.38 9.39 -3.19
C ALA A 44 7.22 8.55 -2.65
N TRP A 45 7.29 7.25 -2.92
CA TRP A 45 6.32 6.26 -2.47
C TRP A 45 7.02 5.04 -1.89
N VAL A 46 6.53 4.58 -0.74
CA VAL A 46 6.74 3.21 -0.27
C VAL A 46 5.84 2.29 -1.08
N VAL A 47 6.44 1.27 -1.69
CA VAL A 47 5.76 0.36 -2.59
C VAL A 47 5.75 -1.05 -2.00
N CYS A 48 4.57 -1.69 -2.00
CA CYS A 48 4.33 -3.00 -1.42
C CYS A 48 3.83 -4.00 -2.48
N GLU A 49 4.54 -4.18 -3.60
CA GLU A 49 4.04 -4.95 -4.76
C GLU A 49 3.96 -6.47 -4.56
N ASP A 50 4.69 -7.03 -3.60
CA ASP A 50 4.82 -8.48 -3.45
C ASP A 50 3.60 -9.18 -2.79
N GLY A 51 2.65 -8.39 -2.28
CA GLY A 51 1.49 -8.88 -1.54
C GLY A 51 1.84 -9.51 -0.19
N THR A 52 3.08 -9.37 0.28
CA THR A 52 3.57 -9.88 1.57
C THR A 52 3.81 -8.76 2.58
N THR A 53 3.81 -7.50 2.12
CA THR A 53 3.91 -6.31 2.95
C THR A 53 2.75 -5.35 2.70
N ALA A 54 2.45 -4.52 3.71
CA ALA A 54 1.51 -3.41 3.60
C ALA A 54 2.03 -2.20 4.38
N ILE A 55 1.53 -1.00 4.01
CA ILE A 55 1.88 0.25 4.69
C ILE A 55 1.44 0.18 6.15
N ASP A 56 2.37 0.47 7.07
CA ASP A 56 2.05 0.50 8.50
C ASP A 56 1.17 1.73 8.80
N PRO A 57 -0.06 1.54 9.31
CA PRO A 57 -0.96 2.67 9.60
C PRO A 57 -0.48 3.54 10.77
N VAL A 58 0.50 3.09 11.56
CA VAL A 58 1.08 3.88 12.65
C VAL A 58 2.12 4.88 12.13
N GLN A 59 2.71 4.63 10.96
CA GLN A 59 3.72 5.52 10.39
C GLN A 59 3.09 6.86 9.97
N MET A 60 3.49 7.92 10.68
CA MET A 60 2.93 9.27 10.50
C MET A 60 3.38 10.00 9.22
N HIS A 61 4.51 9.60 8.64
CA HIS A 61 5.10 10.26 7.47
C HIS A 61 4.89 9.48 6.16
N VAL A 62 4.06 8.43 6.19
CA VAL A 62 3.71 7.63 5.01
C VAL A 62 2.19 7.52 4.93
N ALA A 63 1.62 8.11 3.89
CA ALA A 63 0.20 8.07 3.64
C ALA A 63 -0.27 6.64 3.28
N PRO A 64 -1.58 6.33 3.36
CA PRO A 64 -2.11 5.00 3.05
C PRO A 64 -1.74 4.48 1.66
N ASN A 65 -1.62 5.37 0.68
CA ASN A 65 -1.20 5.04 -0.68
C ASN A 65 0.32 4.89 -0.85
N GLY A 66 1.08 4.95 0.24
CA GLY A 66 2.54 4.87 0.26
C GLY A 66 3.26 6.20 0.09
N SER A 67 2.56 7.32 -0.18
CA SER A 67 3.22 8.61 -0.40
C SER A 67 4.00 9.05 0.84
N VAL A 68 5.29 9.36 0.65
CA VAL A 68 6.20 9.77 1.71
C VAL A 68 6.14 11.29 1.87
N SER A 69 5.90 11.75 3.09
CA SER A 69 5.85 13.16 3.46
C SER A 69 6.56 13.33 4.81
N ILE A 70 7.87 13.60 4.74
CA ILE A 70 8.74 13.80 5.92
C ILE A 70 9.14 15.27 6.02
N PRO A 71 9.52 15.77 7.22
CA PRO A 71 9.91 17.17 7.43
C PRO A 71 10.97 17.69 6.45
N TYR A 72 11.91 16.84 6.06
CA TYR A 72 12.96 17.20 5.11
C TYR A 72 12.44 17.64 3.72
N LEU A 73 11.28 17.12 3.28
CA LEU A 73 10.65 17.54 2.02
C LEU A 73 9.86 18.84 2.19
N TRP A 74 9.33 19.12 3.38
CA TRP A 74 8.54 20.33 3.64
C TRP A 74 9.39 21.59 3.59
N ASP A 75 10.63 21.50 4.07
CA ASP A 75 11.62 22.58 4.07
C ASP A 75 12.65 22.43 2.94
N TRP A 76 12.26 21.83 1.81
CA TRP A 76 13.15 21.61 0.68
C TRP A 76 13.66 22.93 0.06
N ASP A 77 14.98 23.09 -0.05
CA ASP A 77 15.64 24.20 -0.76
C ASP A 77 16.47 23.63 -1.90
N GLY A 78 16.14 23.99 -3.14
CA GLY A 78 16.83 23.50 -4.33
C GLY A 78 18.32 23.85 -4.44
N LYS A 79 18.85 24.71 -3.56
CA LYS A 79 20.27 25.03 -3.50
C LYS A 79 21.06 24.15 -2.53
N SER A 80 20.43 23.69 -1.45
CA SER A 80 21.10 22.98 -0.35
C SER A 80 20.60 21.57 -0.09
N SER A 81 19.35 21.28 -0.45
CA SER A 81 18.75 19.97 -0.27
C SER A 81 19.22 18.99 -1.35
N THR A 82 19.34 17.72 -1.00
CA THR A 82 19.85 16.67 -1.88
C THR A 82 19.06 15.37 -1.72
N LEU A 83 19.00 14.57 -2.78
CA LEU A 83 18.42 13.22 -2.73
C LEU A 83 19.11 12.32 -1.69
N LEU A 84 20.42 12.47 -1.49
CA LEU A 84 21.16 11.70 -0.50
C LEU A 84 20.67 12.00 0.92
N GLN A 85 20.55 13.28 1.26
CA GLN A 85 20.01 13.69 2.56
C GLN A 85 18.55 13.26 2.71
N PHE A 86 17.75 13.32 1.64
CA PHE A 86 16.37 12.82 1.67
C PHE A 86 16.31 11.33 2.03
N ILE A 87 17.14 10.49 1.38
CA ILE A 87 17.23 9.06 1.69
C ILE A 87 17.68 8.82 3.12
N LEU A 88 18.67 9.58 3.61
CA LEU A 88 19.13 9.46 5.00
C LEU A 88 18.03 9.82 6.01
N HIS A 89 17.23 10.84 5.74
CA HIS A 89 16.07 11.16 6.58
C HIS A 89 15.03 10.04 6.55
N MET A 90 14.74 9.44 5.38
CA MET A 90 13.89 8.25 5.32
C MET A 90 14.44 7.11 6.18
N CYS A 91 15.74 6.83 6.16
CA CYS A 91 16.34 5.80 7.03
C CYS A 91 16.11 6.08 8.52
N VAL A 92 16.24 7.33 8.96
CA VAL A 92 16.02 7.75 10.35
C VAL A 92 14.55 7.59 10.74
N GLU A 93 13.64 8.10 9.91
CA GLU A 93 12.19 7.98 10.12
C GLU A 93 11.76 6.51 10.20
N PHE A 94 12.24 5.67 9.28
CA PHE A 94 11.90 4.25 9.21
C PHE A 94 12.53 3.41 10.34
N THR A 95 13.68 3.84 10.87
CA THR A 95 14.29 3.26 12.08
C THR A 95 13.42 3.51 13.31
N SER A 96 12.80 4.69 13.40
CA SER A 96 11.91 5.07 14.49
C SER A 96 10.54 4.36 14.38
N GLN A 97 9.95 4.41 13.19
CA GLN A 97 8.66 3.82 12.87
C GLN A 97 8.74 3.12 11.50
N PRO A 98 8.60 1.79 11.40
CA PRO A 98 8.66 1.10 10.12
C PRO A 98 7.60 1.62 9.14
N PRO A 99 7.91 1.82 7.86
CA PRO A 99 6.92 2.25 6.87
C PRO A 99 5.98 1.13 6.45
N THR A 100 6.38 -0.13 6.67
CA THR A 100 5.63 -1.31 6.30
C THR A 100 5.63 -2.32 7.43
N PHE A 101 4.62 -3.20 7.41
CA PHE A 101 4.60 -4.40 8.22
C PHE A 101 4.44 -5.63 7.32
N ALA A 102 4.94 -6.77 7.80
CA ALA A 102 4.75 -8.05 7.13
C ALA A 102 3.31 -8.54 7.34
N ILE A 103 2.65 -8.91 6.25
CA ILE A 103 1.34 -9.54 6.28
C ILE A 103 1.55 -11.01 6.66
N ASP A 104 1.18 -11.36 7.89
CA ASP A 104 1.21 -12.74 8.37
C ASP A 104 -0.19 -13.17 8.84
N VAL A 105 -0.75 -14.15 8.14
CA VAL A 105 -2.03 -14.80 8.48
C VAL A 105 -1.81 -16.22 9.02
N GLY A 106 -0.57 -16.58 9.37
CA GLY A 106 -0.18 -17.90 9.88
C GLY A 106 -0.11 -19.01 8.81
N ILE A 107 -0.33 -18.68 7.54
CA ILE A 107 -0.29 -19.61 6.40
C ILE A 107 0.27 -18.96 5.14
N ASN A 108 0.76 -19.80 4.22
CA ASN A 108 1.13 -19.39 2.88
C ASN A 108 -0.13 -19.26 2.01
N LEU A 109 -0.52 -18.03 1.73
CA LEU A 109 -1.58 -17.70 0.77
C LEU A 109 -1.07 -17.84 -0.67
N SER A 110 -1.94 -18.23 -1.60
CA SER A 110 -1.66 -18.13 -3.03
C SER A 110 -1.54 -16.66 -3.48
N HIS A 111 -0.96 -16.40 -4.65
CA HIS A 111 -0.82 -15.02 -5.16
C HIS A 111 -2.17 -14.28 -5.21
N ASN A 112 -3.21 -14.91 -5.76
CA ASN A 112 -4.55 -14.32 -5.82
C ASN A 112 -5.12 -14.05 -4.42
N GLN A 113 -4.93 -14.96 -3.45
CA GLN A 113 -5.39 -14.76 -2.07
C GLN A 113 -4.66 -13.60 -1.39
N ARG A 114 -3.35 -13.46 -1.60
CA ARG A 114 -2.58 -12.30 -1.13
C ARG A 114 -3.09 -11.00 -1.73
N GLU A 115 -3.38 -10.99 -3.02
CA GLU A 115 -3.91 -9.80 -3.70
C GLU A 115 -5.31 -9.41 -3.20
N LEU A 116 -6.19 -10.37 -2.90
CA LEU A 116 -7.48 -10.09 -2.26
C LEU A 116 -7.31 -9.49 -0.85
N LEU A 117 -6.41 -10.07 -0.05
CA LEU A 117 -6.10 -9.54 1.29
C LEU A 117 -5.52 -8.13 1.20
N LYS A 118 -4.70 -7.87 0.18
CA LYS A 118 -4.11 -6.56 -0.09
C LYS A 118 -5.16 -5.49 -0.32
N ILE A 119 -6.28 -5.79 -1.01
CA ILE A 119 -7.40 -4.85 -1.17
C ILE A 119 -7.95 -4.40 0.21
N ILE A 120 -8.06 -5.30 1.18
CA ILE A 120 -8.54 -4.96 2.53
C ILE A 120 -7.60 -3.96 3.20
N LEU A 121 -6.29 -4.17 3.05
CA LEU A 121 -5.24 -3.35 3.65
C LEU A 121 -5.08 -1.99 2.96
N ASP A 122 -5.04 -1.97 1.63
CA ASP A 122 -4.92 -0.76 0.80
C ASP A 122 -6.12 0.18 1.03
N TYR A 123 -7.32 -0.36 1.24
CA TYR A 123 -8.54 0.41 1.55
C TYR A 123 -8.78 0.65 3.05
N ARG A 124 -7.75 0.40 3.90
CA ARG A 124 -7.75 0.69 5.35
C ARG A 124 -8.87 0.02 6.14
N ILE A 125 -9.27 -1.17 5.74
CA ILE A 125 -10.39 -1.90 6.36
C ILE A 125 -9.87 -2.82 7.46
N ARG A 126 -9.18 -2.21 8.42
CA ARG A 126 -8.34 -2.92 9.38
C ARG A 126 -9.13 -3.87 10.27
N HIS A 127 -10.37 -3.53 10.62
CA HIS A 127 -11.21 -4.43 11.43
C HIS A 127 -11.51 -5.75 10.71
N LEU A 128 -11.66 -5.76 9.37
CA LEU A 128 -11.83 -7.01 8.62
C LEU A 128 -10.52 -7.80 8.57
N TYR A 129 -9.39 -7.11 8.40
CA TYR A 129 -8.06 -7.76 8.49
C TYR A 129 -7.84 -8.41 9.86
N ASP A 130 -8.16 -7.69 10.95
CA ASP A 130 -8.03 -8.16 12.33
C ASP A 130 -8.91 -9.39 12.62
N GLU A 131 -10.05 -9.53 11.93
CA GLU A 131 -10.87 -10.73 12.01
C GLU A 131 -10.30 -11.88 11.18
N ILE A 132 -9.75 -11.61 9.98
CA ILE A 132 -9.13 -12.63 9.14
C ILE A 132 -7.94 -13.31 9.85
N ILE A 133 -7.10 -12.54 10.54
CA ILE A 133 -5.94 -13.09 11.27
C ILE A 133 -6.35 -13.95 12.49
N LYS A 134 -7.59 -13.86 12.96
CA LYS A 134 -8.13 -14.71 14.05
C LYS A 134 -8.65 -16.05 13.55
N ILE A 135 -8.82 -16.21 12.25
CA ILE A 135 -9.31 -17.45 11.63
C ILE A 135 -8.24 -18.53 11.71
N THR A 136 -8.64 -19.79 11.92
CA THR A 136 -7.70 -20.90 11.88
C THR A 136 -7.13 -21.11 10.47
N PRO A 137 -5.87 -21.57 10.32
CA PRO A 137 -5.25 -21.88 9.03
C PRO A 137 -6.16 -22.59 8.01
N ALA A 138 -6.85 -23.66 8.45
CA ALA A 138 -7.75 -24.43 7.58
C ALA A 138 -8.98 -23.63 7.11
N ARG A 139 -9.50 -22.75 7.97
CA ARG A 139 -10.65 -21.90 7.63
C ARG A 139 -10.25 -20.71 6.76
N THR A 140 -9.00 -20.24 6.83
CA THR A 140 -8.53 -19.12 6.00
C THR A 140 -8.52 -19.46 4.51
N TYR A 141 -8.12 -20.69 4.14
CA TYR A 141 -8.22 -21.14 2.75
C TYR A 141 -9.67 -21.18 2.27
N ALA A 142 -10.55 -21.84 3.03
CA ALA A 142 -11.97 -21.93 2.71
C ALA A 142 -12.63 -20.55 2.62
N PHE A 143 -12.22 -19.61 3.47
CA PHE A 143 -12.70 -18.22 3.44
C PHE A 143 -12.43 -17.55 2.09
N PHE A 144 -11.19 -17.58 1.61
CA PHE A 144 -10.88 -16.96 0.31
C PHE A 144 -11.50 -17.70 -0.87
N ASP A 145 -11.68 -19.03 -0.77
CA ASP A 145 -12.42 -19.80 -1.78
C ASP A 145 -13.90 -19.38 -1.84
N GLU A 146 -14.53 -19.16 -0.68
CA GLU A 146 -15.90 -18.64 -0.62
C GLU A 146 -16.02 -17.21 -1.16
N VAL A 147 -15.03 -16.35 -0.88
CA VAL A 147 -14.96 -15.00 -1.49
C VAL A 147 -14.91 -15.13 -3.01
N ALA A 148 -14.04 -15.98 -3.55
CA ALA A 148 -13.87 -16.16 -4.99
C ALA A 148 -15.15 -16.69 -5.67
N LYS A 149 -15.89 -17.61 -5.03
CA LYS A 149 -17.18 -18.14 -5.53
C LYS A 149 -18.27 -17.09 -5.70
N ARG A 150 -18.16 -15.91 -5.04
CA ARG A 150 -19.11 -14.79 -5.21
C ARG A 150 -18.90 -14.02 -6.52
N TYR A 151 -17.90 -14.39 -7.32
CA TYR A 151 -17.58 -13.78 -8.60
C TYR A 151 -17.67 -14.80 -9.76
N PRO A 152 -17.85 -14.35 -11.01
CA PRO A 152 -17.86 -15.23 -12.16
C PRO A 152 -16.56 -16.05 -12.28
N PRO A 153 -16.63 -17.36 -12.60
CA PRO A 153 -15.49 -18.26 -12.59
C PRO A 153 -14.45 -18.01 -13.70
N VAL A 154 -14.71 -17.08 -14.61
CA VAL A 154 -13.86 -16.80 -15.79
C VAL A 154 -12.78 -15.75 -15.49
N LEU A 155 -12.77 -15.17 -14.29
CA LEU A 155 -11.81 -14.12 -13.92
C LEU A 155 -10.45 -14.72 -13.56
N VAL A 156 -9.48 -14.56 -14.47
CA VAL A 156 -8.08 -14.97 -14.28
C VAL A 156 -7.39 -14.13 -13.20
N ASP A 157 -7.65 -12.82 -13.20
CA ASP A 157 -7.19 -11.86 -12.18
C ASP A 157 -8.40 -11.24 -11.47
N LEU A 158 -8.83 -11.90 -10.40
CA LEU A 158 -9.98 -11.46 -9.63
C LEU A 158 -9.69 -10.14 -8.91
N ALA A 159 -8.49 -9.97 -8.36
CA ALA A 159 -8.14 -8.76 -7.61
C ALA A 159 -8.04 -7.53 -8.52
N GLY A 160 -7.41 -7.65 -9.69
CA GLY A 160 -7.40 -6.60 -10.70
C GLY A 160 -8.81 -6.25 -11.19
N HIS A 161 -9.66 -7.25 -11.40
CA HIS A 161 -11.07 -7.01 -11.73
C HIS A 161 -11.81 -6.22 -10.64
N ILE A 162 -11.63 -6.59 -9.35
CA ILE A 162 -12.25 -5.88 -8.23
C ILE A 162 -11.80 -4.42 -8.15
N ARG A 163 -10.50 -4.16 -8.32
CA ARG A 163 -9.90 -2.81 -8.26
C ARG A 163 -10.38 -1.90 -9.39
N THR A 164 -10.56 -2.44 -10.59
CA THR A 164 -10.91 -1.67 -11.79
C THR A 164 -12.42 -1.54 -12.04
N SER A 165 -13.23 -2.42 -11.44
CA SER A 165 -14.68 -2.42 -11.66
C SER A 165 -15.41 -1.30 -10.92
N GLN A 166 -16.45 -0.76 -11.56
CA GLN A 166 -17.34 0.21 -10.92
C GLN A 166 -17.99 -0.40 -9.67
N ARG A 167 -17.72 0.16 -8.48
CA ARG A 167 -18.13 -0.36 -7.16
C ARG A 167 -17.56 -1.75 -6.82
N GLY A 168 -16.57 -2.26 -7.55
CA GLY A 168 -15.99 -3.58 -7.34
C GLY A 168 -15.45 -3.74 -5.92
N VAL A 169 -14.63 -2.78 -5.48
CA VAL A 169 -14.09 -2.76 -4.12
C VAL A 169 -15.19 -2.72 -3.07
N LYS A 170 -16.20 -1.85 -3.21
CA LYS A 170 -17.33 -1.82 -2.26
C LYS A 170 -18.03 -3.18 -2.16
N LYS A 171 -18.32 -3.82 -3.30
CA LYS A 171 -18.93 -5.16 -3.34
C LYS A 171 -18.05 -6.20 -2.65
N PHE A 172 -16.74 -6.15 -2.88
CA PHE A 172 -15.77 -7.02 -2.22
C PHE A 172 -15.79 -6.86 -0.70
N ILE A 173 -15.82 -5.62 -0.21
CA ILE A 173 -15.90 -5.31 1.23
C ILE A 173 -17.18 -5.88 1.84
N ASP A 174 -18.32 -5.67 1.16
CA ASP A 174 -19.61 -6.19 1.62
C ASP A 174 -19.59 -7.73 1.72
N ILE A 175 -19.00 -8.43 0.73
CA ILE A 175 -18.83 -9.90 0.75
C ILE A 175 -17.93 -10.35 1.90
N VAL A 176 -16.76 -9.73 2.07
CA VAL A 176 -15.81 -10.07 3.14
C VAL A 176 -16.47 -9.86 4.51
N ALA A 177 -17.15 -8.73 4.70
CA ALA A 177 -17.84 -8.41 5.94
C ALA A 177 -18.97 -9.41 6.24
N GLU A 178 -19.78 -9.78 5.23
CA GLU A 178 -20.82 -10.81 5.35
C GLU A 178 -20.24 -12.15 5.82
N LEU A 179 -19.18 -12.63 5.17
CA LEU A 179 -18.55 -13.91 5.49
C LEU A 179 -17.90 -13.94 6.87
N LEU A 180 -17.45 -12.79 7.37
CA LEU A 180 -16.87 -12.65 8.71
C LEU A 180 -17.92 -12.36 9.80
N GLY A 181 -19.19 -12.16 9.42
CA GLY A 181 -20.23 -11.72 10.36
C GLY A 181 -19.98 -10.32 10.94
N GLN A 182 -19.30 -9.45 10.17
CA GLN A 182 -18.87 -8.12 10.57
C GLN A 182 -19.65 -7.03 9.82
N PRO A 183 -19.71 -5.80 10.35
CA PRO A 183 -20.25 -4.68 9.58
C PRO A 183 -19.32 -4.32 8.42
N SER A 184 -19.90 -4.00 7.26
CA SER A 184 -19.14 -3.53 6.08
C SER A 184 -18.63 -2.08 6.20
N LYS A 185 -18.74 -1.47 7.40
CA LYS A 185 -18.33 -0.09 7.67
C LYS A 185 -16.85 0.09 7.29
N THR A 186 -16.58 0.86 6.25
CA THR A 186 -15.28 1.48 6.04
C THR A 186 -15.07 2.50 7.15
N ILE A 187 -14.06 2.31 8.01
CA ILE A 187 -13.68 3.33 8.99
C ILE A 187 -13.17 4.54 8.20
N SER A 188 -14.00 5.58 8.14
CA SER A 188 -13.78 6.94 7.62
C SER A 188 -13.11 7.12 6.26
N THR A 189 -13.82 7.79 5.36
CA THR A 189 -13.44 8.32 4.05
C THR A 189 -12.38 9.44 4.07
N VAL A 190 -11.41 9.40 4.98
CA VAL A 190 -10.30 10.36 5.00
C VAL A 190 -9.10 9.62 4.42
N ASP A 191 -8.56 10.14 3.33
CA ASP A 191 -7.47 9.58 2.52
C ASP A 191 -7.81 8.41 1.59
N VAL A 192 -8.89 8.57 0.79
CA VAL A 192 -8.76 8.10 -0.61
C VAL A 192 -7.81 9.09 -1.28
N ALA A 193 -6.52 8.86 -1.09
CA ALA A 193 -5.50 9.63 -1.75
C ALA A 193 -5.81 9.64 -3.23
N ASP A 194 -5.87 10.84 -3.78
CA ASP A 194 -6.13 11.10 -5.17
C ASP A 194 -5.20 10.24 -6.05
N HIS A 195 -5.76 9.19 -6.67
CA HIS A 195 -5.01 8.28 -7.55
C HIS A 195 -4.58 8.97 -8.86
N ARG A 196 -4.86 10.27 -9.05
CA ARG A 196 -4.43 11.06 -10.22
C ARG A 196 -2.91 11.30 -10.31
N PHE A 197 -2.12 10.83 -9.33
CA PHE A 197 -0.66 10.96 -9.34
C PHE A 197 0.09 9.62 -9.40
N LEU A 198 -0.61 8.51 -9.64
CA LEU A 198 0.07 7.31 -10.15
C LEU A 198 0.06 7.40 -11.69
N PRO A 199 1.22 7.25 -12.36
CA PRO A 199 1.22 7.03 -13.81
C PRO A 199 0.47 5.74 -14.18
#